data_AF-A0A941DQX7-F1
#
_entry.id   AF-A0A941DQX7-F1
#
_cell.length_a   1.000
_cell.length_b   1.000
_cell.length_c   1.000
_cell.angle_alpha   90.00
_cell.angle_beta   90.00
_cell.angle_gamma   90.00
#
_symmetry.space_group_name_H-M   'P 1'
#
loop_
_entity.id
_entity.type
_entity.pdbx_description
1 polymer ?
#
loop_
_entity_poly.entity_id
_entity_poly.type
_entity_poly.pdbx_seq_one_letter_code
_entity_poly.pdbx_strand_id
1 'polypeptide(L)'
;NPLEYLTRYSGDWALYFLVLTLAVTPLRKLLQQPWLLRFRRMLGLYTFFYAALHFLMFFWFDHFFDLLEMWADVLKRPFIAVGLIAFCALVPLAISSHNGVIRRMGGKAWQRLHQLIYV
;
A
#
# COMPACT_ATOMS: atom_id res chain seq x y z
N ASN A 1 -14.32 6.05 -20.15
CA ASN A 1 -14.51 7.12 -19.14
C ASN A 1 -13.15 7.45 -18.55
N PRO A 2 -12.66 8.71 -18.60
CA PRO A 2 -11.33 9.08 -18.10
C PRO A 2 -11.15 8.86 -16.60
N LEU A 3 -12.19 9.04 -15.78
CA LEU A 3 -12.10 8.81 -14.33
C LEU A 3 -11.92 7.33 -14.01
N GLU A 4 -12.73 6.48 -14.63
CA GLU A 4 -12.61 5.02 -14.49
C GLU A 4 -11.22 4.52 -14.91
N TYR A 5 -10.63 5.11 -15.97
CA TYR A 5 -9.27 4.81 -16.39
C TYR A 5 -8.25 5.16 -15.29
N LEU A 6 -8.36 6.34 -14.68
CA LEU A 6 -7.47 6.77 -13.60
C LEU A 6 -7.61 5.87 -12.35
N THR A 7 -8.83 5.50 -11.98
CA THR A 7 -9.09 4.60 -10.85
C THR A 7 -8.46 3.24 -11.08
N ARG A 8 -8.63 2.64 -12.26
CA ARG A 8 -8.00 1.35 -12.60
C ARG A 8 -6.48 1.46 -12.61
N TYR A 9 -5.95 2.46 -13.30
CA TYR A 9 -4.51 2.62 -13.48
C TYR A 9 -3.76 2.89 -12.17
N SER A 10 -4.35 3.69 -11.27
CA SER A 10 -3.77 3.91 -9.93
C SER A 10 -3.74 2.63 -9.10
N GLY A 11 -4.76 1.76 -9.22
CA GLY A 11 -4.78 0.44 -8.61
C GLY A 11 -3.69 -0.48 -9.17
N ASP A 12 -3.54 -0.54 -10.49
CA ASP A 12 -2.50 -1.35 -11.17
C ASP A 12 -1.09 -0.94 -10.71
N TRP A 13 -0.79 0.36 -10.65
CA TRP A 13 0.50 0.85 -10.17
C TRP A 13 0.74 0.52 -8.69
N ALA A 14 -0.29 0.61 -7.84
CA ALA A 14 -0.16 0.18 -6.44
C ALA A 14 0.26 -1.29 -6.35
N LEU A 15 -0.36 -2.16 -7.15
CA LEU A 15 -0.01 -3.59 -7.22
C LEU A 15 1.38 -3.83 -7.80
N TYR A 16 1.77 -3.13 -8.87
CA TYR A 16 3.11 -3.25 -9.45
C TYR A 16 4.20 -2.85 -8.43
N PHE A 17 4.04 -1.73 -7.74
CA PHE A 17 4.99 -1.33 -6.71
C PHE A 17 4.99 -2.30 -5.51
N LEU A 18 3.83 -2.87 -5.14
CA LEU A 18 3.77 -3.89 -4.09
C LEU A 18 4.59 -5.12 -4.48
N VAL A 19 4.36 -5.67 -5.67
CA VAL A 19 5.10 -6.82 -6.19
C VAL A 19 6.59 -6.51 -6.27
N LEU A 20 6.98 -5.34 -6.79
CA LEU A 20 8.37 -4.89 -6.82
C LEU A 20 8.98 -4.83 -5.41
N THR A 21 8.25 -4.30 -4.43
CA THR A 21 8.69 -4.21 -3.03
C THR A 21 8.93 -5.60 -2.42
N LEU A 22 8.01 -6.54 -2.65
CA LEU A 22 8.13 -7.92 -2.19
C LEU A 22 9.28 -8.65 -2.88
N ALA A 23 9.51 -8.36 -4.16
CA ALA A 23 10.56 -8.97 -4.97
C ALA A 23 11.97 -8.53 -4.57
N VAL A 24 12.16 -7.38 -3.91
CA VAL A 24 13.50 -6.90 -3.48
C VAL A 24 14.26 -7.96 -2.67
N THR A 25 13.58 -8.65 -1.75
CA THR A 25 14.23 -9.64 -0.87
C THR A 25 14.70 -10.89 -1.61
N PRO A 26 13.87 -11.59 -2.42
CA PRO A 26 14.34 -12.72 -3.22
C PRO A 26 15.38 -12.30 -4.26
N LEU A 27 15.22 -11.15 -4.95
CA LEU A 27 16.23 -10.69 -5.92
C LEU A 27 17.58 -10.42 -5.26
N ARG A 28 17.61 -9.82 -4.07
CA ARG A 28 18.84 -9.65 -3.28
C ARG A 28 19.55 -10.98 -3.05
N LYS A 29 18.81 -12.03 -2.70
CA LYS A 29 19.35 -13.36 -2.41
C LYS A 29 19.87 -14.05 -3.67
N LEU A 30 19.09 -14.00 -4.76
CA LEU A 30 19.44 -14.64 -6.04
C LEU A 30 20.64 -13.99 -6.72
N LEU A 31 20.67 -12.65 -6.76
CA LEU A 31 21.72 -11.89 -7.44
C LEU A 31 22.93 -11.60 -6.55
N GLN A 32 22.86 -11.90 -5.25
CA GLN A 32 23.86 -11.57 -4.24
C GLN A 32 24.20 -10.07 -4.19
N GLN A 33 23.22 -9.21 -4.49
CA GLN A 33 23.36 -7.76 -4.58
C GLN A 33 22.75 -7.05 -3.37
N PRO A 34 23.50 -6.78 -2.27
CA PRO A 34 22.93 -6.22 -1.04
C PRO A 34 22.38 -4.80 -1.21
N TRP A 35 22.87 -4.07 -2.22
CA TRP A 35 22.44 -2.71 -2.49
C TRP A 35 20.95 -2.58 -2.85
N LEU A 36 20.31 -3.65 -3.35
CA LEU A 36 18.89 -3.65 -3.70
C LEU A 36 17.97 -3.31 -2.51
N LEU A 37 18.40 -3.59 -1.27
CA LEU A 37 17.62 -3.24 -0.08
C LEU A 37 17.36 -1.74 0.05
N ARG A 38 18.23 -0.89 -0.53
CA ARG A 38 18.08 0.56 -0.47
C ARG A 38 16.77 1.04 -1.13
N PHE A 39 16.26 0.28 -2.10
CA PHE A 39 15.01 0.63 -2.80
C PHE A 39 13.76 0.14 -2.09
N ARG A 40 13.86 -0.82 -1.16
CA ARG A 40 12.67 -1.43 -0.54
C ARG A 40 11.76 -0.39 0.11
N ARG A 41 12.34 0.58 0.83
CA ARG A 41 11.57 1.66 1.47
C ARG A 41 10.93 2.59 0.45
N MET A 42 11.67 2.97 -0.60
CA MET A 42 11.15 3.84 -1.66
C MET A 42 9.98 3.17 -2.39
N LEU A 43 10.14 1.91 -2.79
CA LEU A 43 9.10 1.14 -3.48
C LEU A 43 7.86 0.95 -2.58
N GLY A 44 8.04 0.62 -1.30
CA GLY A 44 6.92 0.49 -0.37
C GLY A 44 6.15 1.80 -0.14
N LEU A 45 6.85 2.95 -0.14
CA LEU A 45 6.19 4.26 -0.09
C LEU A 45 5.44 4.57 -1.40
N TYR A 46 5.95 4.16 -2.56
CA TYR A 46 5.20 4.26 -3.82
C TYR A 46 3.97 3.37 -3.85
N THR A 47 4.04 2.14 -3.32
CA THR A 47 2.86 1.29 -3.11
C THR A 47 1.78 2.03 -2.34
N PHE A 48 2.13 2.63 -1.19
CA PHE A 48 1.17 3.38 -0.38
C PHE A 48 0.66 4.63 -1.11
N PHE A 49 1.53 5.38 -1.80
CA PHE A 49 1.13 6.57 -2.55
C PHE A 49 0.06 6.26 -3.60
N TYR A 50 0.30 5.25 -4.44
CA TYR A 50 -0.68 4.86 -5.47
C TYR A 50 -1.94 4.23 -4.87
N ALA A 51 -1.82 3.47 -3.77
CA ALA A 51 -2.99 2.97 -3.05
C ALA A 51 -3.83 4.10 -2.44
N ALA A 52 -3.20 5.16 -1.91
CA ALA A 52 -3.88 6.34 -1.38
C ALA A 52 -4.57 7.14 -2.49
N LEU A 53 -3.94 7.28 -3.66
CA LEU A 53 -4.58 7.88 -4.84
C LEU A 53 -5.78 7.05 -5.28
N HIS A 54 -5.64 5.72 -5.37
CA HIS A 54 -6.73 4.82 -5.72
C HIS A 54 -7.91 4.92 -4.75
N PHE A 55 -7.63 4.89 -3.44
CA PHE A 55 -8.64 5.09 -2.40
C PHE A 55 -9.29 6.48 -2.49
N LEU A 56 -8.50 7.54 -2.75
CA LEU A 56 -9.03 8.89 -2.91
C LEU A 56 -9.95 9.00 -4.13
N MET A 57 -9.62 8.34 -5.24
CA MET A 57 -10.50 8.30 -6.43
C MET A 57 -11.82 7.58 -6.11
N PHE A 58 -11.76 6.45 -5.40
CA PHE A 58 -12.95 5.72 -4.94
C PHE A 58 -13.81 6.56 -3.96
N PHE A 59 -13.18 7.20 -2.97
CA PHE A 59 -13.89 7.95 -1.94
C PHE A 59 -14.45 9.28 -2.46
N TRP A 60 -13.71 9.97 -3.33
CA TRP A 60 -14.13 11.22 -3.93
C TRP A 60 -14.97 11.01 -5.18
N PHE A 61 -14.43 10.41 -6.24
CA PHE A 61 -15.13 10.42 -7.53
C PHE A 61 -16.34 9.50 -7.59
N ASP A 62 -16.28 8.35 -6.91
CA ASP A 62 -17.39 7.39 -6.96
C ASP A 62 -18.47 7.69 -5.89
N HIS A 63 -18.08 8.23 -4.73
CA HIS A 63 -18.98 8.43 -3.57
C HIS A 63 -19.10 9.90 -3.13
N PHE A 64 -18.40 10.83 -3.76
CA PHE A 64 -18.45 12.27 -3.45
C PHE A 64 -18.29 12.61 -1.96
N PHE A 65 -17.41 11.87 -1.27
CA PHE A 65 -17.18 11.94 0.18
C PHE A 65 -18.35 11.47 1.06
N ASP A 66 -19.37 10.82 0.51
CA ASP A 66 -20.44 10.17 1.27
C ASP A 66 -19.93 8.86 1.90
N LEU A 67 -19.63 8.93 3.21
CA LEU A 67 -19.15 7.78 3.98
C LEU A 67 -20.20 6.68 4.12
N LEU A 68 -21.49 7.01 4.14
CA LEU A 68 -22.55 6.02 4.32
C LEU A 68 -22.75 5.21 3.03
N GLU A 69 -22.78 5.89 1.89
CA GLU A 69 -22.87 5.24 0.58
C GLU A 69 -21.63 4.38 0.31
N MET A 70 -20.44 4.93 0.59
CA MET A 70 -19.18 4.18 0.48
C MET A 70 -19.20 2.91 1.34
N TRP A 71 -19.67 3.00 2.59
CA TRP A 71 -19.73 1.84 3.47
C TRP A 71 -20.74 0.80 3.00
N ALA A 72 -21.88 1.23 2.48
CA ALA A 72 -22.86 0.34 1.88
C ALA A 72 -22.27 -0.40 0.66
N ASP A 73 -21.49 0.27 -0.19
CA ASP A 73 -20.86 -0.37 -1.35
C ASP A 73 -19.73 -1.34 -0.96
N VAL A 74 -18.91 -0.98 0.04
CA VAL A 74 -17.89 -1.86 0.63
C VAL A 74 -18.51 -3.16 1.14
N LEU A 75 -19.65 -3.08 1.83
CA LEU A 75 -20.36 -4.25 2.35
C LEU A 75 -21.02 -5.07 1.24
N LYS A 76 -21.44 -4.42 0.16
CA LYS A 76 -22.06 -5.08 -1.00
C LYS A 76 -21.05 -5.79 -1.90
N ARG A 77 -19.80 -5.30 -1.96
CA ARG A 77 -18.76 -5.77 -2.90
C ARG A 77 -17.53 -6.29 -2.15
N PRO A 78 -17.36 -7.63 -2.04
CA PRO A 78 -16.29 -8.20 -1.21
C PRO A 78 -14.88 -7.82 -1.69
N PHE A 79 -14.67 -7.62 -2.99
CA PHE A 79 -13.36 -7.20 -3.51
C PHE A 79 -12.96 -5.79 -3.06
N ILE A 80 -13.92 -4.89 -2.83
CA ILE A 80 -13.66 -3.54 -2.30
C ILE A 80 -13.27 -3.63 -0.82
N ALA A 81 -13.96 -4.48 -0.05
CA ALA A 81 -13.61 -4.72 1.35
C ALA A 81 -12.16 -5.22 1.50
N VAL A 82 -11.73 -6.15 0.64
CA VAL A 82 -10.32 -6.62 0.61
C VAL A 82 -9.36 -5.46 0.30
N GLY A 83 -9.66 -4.65 -0.71
CA GLY A 83 -8.84 -3.49 -1.06
C GLY A 83 -8.72 -2.48 0.09
N LEU A 84 -9.82 -2.22 0.80
CA LEU A 84 -9.83 -1.33 1.96
C LEU A 84 -9.02 -1.89 3.13
N ILE A 85 -9.15 -3.18 3.43
CA ILE A 85 -8.35 -3.84 4.48
C ILE A 85 -6.86 -3.75 4.15
N ALA A 86 -6.48 -4.02 2.90
CA ALA A 86 -5.10 -3.90 2.43
C ALA A 86 -4.61 -2.44 2.56
N PHE A 87 -5.42 -1.46 2.17
CA PHE A 87 -5.08 -0.04 2.34
C PHE A 87 -4.86 0.32 3.82
N CYS A 88 -5.76 -0.10 4.70
CA CYS A 88 -5.63 0.08 6.15
C CYS A 88 -4.37 -0.58 6.73
N ALA A 89 -3.94 -1.73 6.20
CA ALA A 89 -2.69 -2.38 6.57
C ALA A 89 -1.45 -1.61 6.08
N LEU A 90 -1.51 -0.94 4.93
CA LEU A 90 -0.42 -0.12 4.39
C LEU A 90 -0.23 1.20 5.15
N VAL A 91 -1.29 1.79 5.72
CA VAL A 91 -1.22 3.05 6.49
C VAL A 91 -0.16 3.01 7.61
N PRO A 92 -0.18 2.05 8.56
CA PRO A 92 0.83 2.01 9.62
C PRO A 92 2.24 1.72 9.09
N LEU A 93 2.38 1.00 7.96
CA LEU A 93 3.68 0.78 7.30
C LEU A 93 4.26 2.09 6.75
N ALA A 94 3.43 2.91 6.12
CA ALA A 94 3.83 4.23 5.61
C ALA A 94 4.22 5.17 6.76
N ILE A 95 3.41 5.24 7.82
CA ILE A 95 3.69 6.09 8.99
C ILE A 95 4.99 5.66 9.69
N SER A 96 5.20 4.35 9.85
CA SER A 96 6.39 3.79 10.51
C SER A 96 7.64 3.74 9.63
N SER A 97 7.56 4.21 8.38
CA SER A 97 8.71 4.32 7.50
C SER A 97 9.63 5.50 7.86
N HIS A 98 9.27 6.39 8.79
CA HIS A 98 10.09 7.55 9.17
C HIS A 98 11.21 7.18 10.17
N ASN A 99 12.43 7.71 9.98
CA ASN A 99 13.60 7.36 10.82
C ASN A 99 13.37 7.59 12.32
N GLY A 100 12.63 8.64 12.69
CA GLY A 100 12.26 8.92 14.08
C GLY A 100 11.34 7.85 14.69
N VAL A 101 10.39 7.33 13.91
CA VAL A 101 9.48 6.27 14.36
C VAL A 101 10.22 4.95 14.55
N ILE A 102 11.13 4.61 13.61
CA ILE A 102 11.98 3.43 13.71
C ILE A 102 12.80 3.45 15.01
N ARG A 103 13.41 4.59 15.34
CA ARG A 103 14.20 4.76 16.57
C ARG A 103 13.35 4.66 17.84
N ARG A 104 12.13 5.21 17.85
CA ARG A 104 11.22 5.17 19.01
C ARG A 104 10.60 3.79 19.25
N MET A 105 10.21 3.10 18.18
CA MET A 105 9.53 1.79 18.26
C MET A 105 10.51 0.63 18.51
N GLY A 106 11.77 0.80 18.11
CA GLY A 106 12.79 -0.23 18.17
C GLY A 106 12.69 -1.23 17.01
N GLY A 107 13.85 -1.73 16.57
CA GLY A 107 13.95 -2.53 15.34
C GLY A 107 13.09 -3.81 15.33
N LYS A 108 12.94 -4.49 16.48
CA LYS A 108 12.15 -5.72 16.58
C LYS A 108 10.64 -5.49 16.36
N ALA A 109 10.07 -4.47 17.01
CA ALA A 109 8.66 -4.15 16.85
C ALA A 109 8.37 -3.58 15.45
N TRP A 110 9.28 -2.76 14.91
CA TRP A 110 9.20 -2.27 13.54
C TRP A 110 9.20 -3.41 12.50
N GLN A 111 10.06 -4.42 12.69
CA GLN A 111 10.10 -5.61 11.81
C GLN A 111 8.81 -6.42 11.86
N ARG A 112 8.21 -6.59 13.04
CA ARG A 112 6.91 -7.28 13.19
C ARG A 112 5.80 -6.53 12.47
N LEU A 113 5.73 -5.20 12.65
CA LEU A 113 4.76 -4.36 11.96
C LEU A 113 4.89 -4.51 10.44
N HIS A 114 6.11 -4.49 9.91
CA HIS A 114 6.35 -4.63 8.48
C HIS A 114 6.08 -6.03 7.90
N GLN A 115 5.69 -7.02 8.71
CA GLN A 115 5.17 -8.29 8.19
C GLN A 115 3.75 -8.15 7.61
N LEU A 116 3.01 -7.08 7.97
CA LEU A 116 1.68 -6.83 7.40
C LEU A 116 1.69 -6.65 5.89
N ILE A 117 2.85 -6.40 5.27
CA ILE A 117 2.97 -6.30 3.82
C ILE A 117 2.69 -7.63 3.08
N TYR A 118 2.67 -8.75 3.80
CA TYR A 118 2.39 -10.09 3.24
C TYR A 118 0.95 -10.56 3.42
N VAL A 119 0.13 -9.78 4.13
CA VAL A 119 -1.30 -10.06 4.39
C VAL A 119 -2.14 -9.33 3.36
#